data_AF-A0A5E4IZW6-F1
#
_entry.id   AF-A0A5E4IZW6-F1
#
_cell.length_a   1.000
_cell.length_b   1.000
_cell.length_c   1.000
_cell.angle_alpha   90.00
_cell.angle_beta   90.00
_cell.angle_gamma   90.00
#
_symmetry.space_group_name_H-M   'P 1'
#
loop_
_entity.id
_entity.type
_entity.pdbx_description
1 polymer ?
#
loop_
_entity_poly.entity_id
_entity_poly.type
_entity_poly.pdbx_seq_one_letter_code
_entity_poly.pdbx_strand_id
1 'polypeptide(L)'
;MKTNSEKEKIIQYLRDKNYYELKSLAEKFSAQAMTGKDYELITLAITCYTLTKLIQKNSFTSKNWNQFIQNLEEEFKKGSEDYETTVKEYAALNSRYTMNAWERARLKVTAQIYAHGASLERAAAITHTDYWEAGNYIATTKIHDRMEYENLEEKVMETIQKIGRDKNKVMCDSSSLLALTQAGLIDIIDFLKDIEFYIPDEVLIETVEKALRNPKYTLSGLRVKEKVDAGLLKVIVIDNNEAKVIVDNANKIYSIEKTNLEILQQGEAEAMLALLKGYATAMLVDERTARKLCENIQDLTNVLKSEYELRLITNEENKKYFDQFKKYHVFRSTELVALAGAKGYFKKFKENEEKGFVSAMYSLRNYGCSISDSELKEYAILAPKIITMKV
;
A
#
# COMPACT_ATOMS: atom_id res chain seq x y z
N MET A 1 -7.13 31.91 0.05
CA MET A 1 -6.94 32.70 1.30
C MET A 1 -6.26 31.91 2.40
N LYS A 2 -6.68 30.68 2.74
CA LYS A 2 -5.98 29.87 3.76
C LYS A 2 -4.54 29.49 3.36
N THR A 3 -4.27 29.26 2.07
CA THR A 3 -2.96 28.83 1.56
C THR A 3 -1.88 29.92 1.65
N ASN A 4 -2.21 31.20 1.44
CA ASN A 4 -1.23 32.29 1.53
C ASN A 4 -0.63 32.43 2.94
N SER A 5 -1.46 32.36 3.99
CA SER A 5 -0.97 32.40 5.37
C SER A 5 -0.06 31.22 5.72
N GLU A 6 -0.33 30.05 5.14
CA GLU A 6 0.52 28.88 5.36
C GLU A 6 1.86 28.99 4.59
N LYS A 7 1.87 29.57 3.37
CA LYS A 7 3.10 29.88 2.63
C LYS A 7 4.02 30.85 3.38
N GLU A 8 3.44 31.88 4.03
CA GLU A 8 4.20 32.80 4.90
C GLU A 8 4.85 32.07 6.08
N LYS A 9 4.14 31.12 6.72
CA LYS A 9 4.70 30.28 7.78
C LYS A 9 5.87 29.43 7.30
N ILE A 10 5.77 28.85 6.09
CA ILE A 10 6.86 28.06 5.49
C ILE A 10 8.13 28.92 5.37
N ILE A 11 8.02 30.14 4.85
CA ILE A 11 9.15 31.07 4.74
C ILE A 11 9.72 31.43 6.11
N GLN A 12 8.87 31.70 7.10
CA GLN A 12 9.32 31.98 8.45
C GLN A 12 10.10 30.80 9.05
N TYR A 13 9.57 29.58 8.95
CA TYR A 13 10.26 28.38 9.45
C TYR A 13 11.56 28.09 8.70
N LEU A 14 11.67 28.43 7.42
CA LEU A 14 12.93 28.32 6.67
C LEU A 14 14.00 29.28 7.18
N ARG A 15 13.63 30.54 7.47
CA ARG A 15 14.53 31.55 8.04
C ARG A 15 15.02 31.13 9.42
N ASP A 16 14.13 30.60 10.23
CA ASP A 16 14.42 30.12 11.59
C ASP A 16 15.09 28.73 11.59
N LYS A 17 15.23 28.09 10.42
CA LYS A 17 15.68 26.70 10.26
C LYS A 17 14.90 25.70 11.12
N ASN A 18 13.62 25.97 11.36
CA ASN A 18 12.75 25.16 12.20
C ASN A 18 12.17 23.98 11.38
N TYR A 19 12.97 22.92 11.22
CA TYR A 19 12.57 21.74 10.46
C TYR A 19 11.46 20.91 11.13
N TYR A 20 11.24 21.06 12.45
CA TYR A 20 10.15 20.36 13.14
C TYR A 20 8.79 20.88 12.70
N GLU A 21 8.64 22.21 12.63
CA GLU A 21 7.40 22.85 12.19
C GLU A 21 7.13 22.62 10.70
N LEU A 22 8.17 22.64 9.84
CA LEU A 22 8.01 22.28 8.42
C LEU A 22 7.54 20.83 8.24
N LYS A 23 8.07 19.91 9.04
CA LYS A 23 7.65 18.51 9.03
C LYS A 23 6.17 18.37 9.47
N SER A 24 5.78 19.10 10.52
CA SER A 24 4.39 19.16 10.99
C SER A 24 3.44 19.70 9.93
N LEU A 25 3.83 20.77 9.21
CA LEU A 25 3.07 21.28 8.06
C LEU A 25 2.95 20.26 6.93
N ALA A 26 4.03 19.53 6.61
CA ALA A 26 3.98 18.49 5.58
C ALA A 26 2.97 17.38 5.94
N GLU A 27 2.96 16.94 7.20
CA GLU A 27 2.00 15.96 7.72
C GLU A 27 0.56 16.49 7.64
N LYS A 28 0.34 17.74 8.08
CA LYS A 28 -0.96 18.42 8.00
C LYS A 28 -1.48 18.53 6.55
N PHE A 29 -0.64 18.97 5.62
CA PHE A 29 -1.03 19.10 4.21
C PHE A 29 -1.29 17.74 3.57
N SER A 30 -0.52 16.71 3.91
CA SER A 30 -0.76 15.34 3.43
C SER A 30 -2.13 14.82 3.88
N ALA A 31 -2.50 15.04 5.14
CA ALA A 31 -3.81 14.66 5.66
C ALA A 31 -4.95 15.43 4.96
N GLN A 32 -4.78 16.73 4.70
CA GLN A 32 -5.77 17.55 3.98
C GLN A 32 -5.86 17.20 2.50
N ALA A 33 -4.74 16.83 1.86
CA ALA A 33 -4.71 16.43 0.46
C ALA A 33 -5.48 15.14 0.18
N MET A 34 -5.80 14.32 1.20
CA MET A 34 -6.68 13.18 0.99
C MET A 34 -8.11 13.60 0.67
N THR A 35 -8.60 14.65 1.32
CA THR A 35 -10.01 15.04 1.29
C THR A 35 -10.37 15.88 0.08
N GLY A 36 -9.45 16.09 -0.86
CA GLY A 36 -9.69 16.85 -2.08
C GLY A 36 -8.66 16.57 -3.17
N LYS A 37 -9.00 16.86 -4.42
CA LYS A 37 -8.04 16.89 -5.54
C LYS A 37 -7.23 18.19 -5.53
N ASP A 38 -6.78 18.62 -4.35
CA ASP A 38 -6.06 19.88 -4.18
C ASP A 38 -4.58 19.65 -4.46
N TYR A 39 -4.22 19.79 -5.74
CA TYR A 39 -2.85 19.67 -6.22
C TYR A 39 -1.90 20.63 -5.48
N GLU A 40 -2.38 21.80 -5.05
CA GLU A 40 -1.58 22.77 -4.30
C GLU A 40 -1.18 22.20 -2.93
N LEU A 41 -2.11 21.58 -2.20
CA LEU A 41 -1.80 20.97 -0.89
C LEU A 41 -0.79 19.83 -1.01
N ILE A 42 -0.90 18.99 -2.04
CA ILE A 42 0.07 17.90 -2.29
C ILE A 42 1.46 18.49 -2.56
N THR A 43 1.52 19.49 -3.43
CA THR A 43 2.78 20.16 -3.81
C THR A 43 3.41 20.87 -2.60
N LEU A 44 2.60 21.51 -1.76
CA LEU A 44 3.05 22.09 -0.49
C LEU A 44 3.54 21.03 0.49
N ALA A 45 2.88 19.87 0.60
CA ALA A 45 3.32 18.77 1.45
C ALA A 45 4.71 18.26 1.03
N ILE A 46 4.90 18.01 -0.27
CA ILE A 46 6.17 17.55 -0.85
C ILE A 46 7.26 18.61 -0.66
N THR A 47 6.92 19.88 -0.88
CA THR A 47 7.80 21.02 -0.68
C THR A 47 8.29 21.11 0.77
N CYS A 48 7.36 21.14 1.74
CA CYS A 48 7.69 21.20 3.16
C CYS A 48 8.59 20.04 3.60
N TYR A 49 8.32 18.81 3.13
CA TYR A 49 9.14 17.66 3.48
C TYR A 49 10.52 17.71 2.81
N THR A 50 10.60 18.16 1.57
CA THR A 50 11.88 18.36 0.87
C THR A 50 12.74 19.37 1.63
N LEU A 51 12.16 20.53 1.98
CA LEU A 51 12.80 21.59 2.75
C LEU A 51 13.28 21.10 4.12
N THR A 52 12.48 20.30 4.82
CA THR A 52 12.87 19.63 6.08
C THR A 52 14.17 18.83 5.88
N LYS A 53 14.27 18.05 4.79
CA LYS A 53 15.47 17.25 4.50
C LYS A 53 16.68 18.08 4.10
N LEU A 54 16.47 19.22 3.45
CA LEU A 54 17.54 20.16 3.13
C LEU A 54 18.11 20.81 4.39
N ILE A 55 17.26 21.31 5.30
CA ILE A 55 17.70 21.91 6.57
C ILE A 55 18.46 20.89 7.44
N GLN A 56 17.93 19.66 7.56
CA GLN A 56 18.55 18.60 8.37
C GLN A 56 19.98 18.26 7.94
N LYS A 57 20.33 18.53 6.69
CA LYS A 57 21.69 18.34 6.17
C LYS A 57 22.41 19.69 6.19
N ASN A 58 23.17 19.96 7.26
CA ASN A 58 23.89 21.23 7.46
C ASN A 58 24.68 21.73 6.23
N SER A 59 25.20 20.83 5.40
CA SER A 59 25.93 21.16 4.15
C SER A 59 25.10 21.92 3.11
N PHE A 60 23.77 21.86 3.17
CA PHE A 60 22.86 22.48 2.20
C PHE A 60 22.48 23.92 2.56
N THR A 61 22.86 24.39 3.74
CA THR A 61 22.45 25.71 4.26
C THR A 61 23.56 26.76 4.25
N SER A 62 24.71 26.48 3.61
CA SER A 62 25.93 27.29 3.75
C SER A 62 26.24 28.22 2.56
N LYS A 63 25.78 27.92 1.34
CA LYS A 63 25.97 28.78 0.16
C LYS A 63 24.62 29.01 -0.54
N ASN A 64 24.25 30.28 -0.75
CA ASN A 64 23.02 30.71 -1.43
C ASN A 64 21.67 30.42 -0.73
N TRP A 65 21.66 29.92 0.52
CA TRP A 65 20.41 29.61 1.25
C TRP A 65 19.46 30.82 1.38
N ASN A 66 20.00 32.00 1.70
CA ASN A 66 19.19 33.21 1.83
C ASN A 66 18.60 33.67 0.49
N GLN A 67 19.39 33.57 -0.59
CA GLN A 67 18.90 33.87 -1.94
C GLN A 67 17.81 32.89 -2.35
N PHE A 68 17.99 31.60 -2.03
CA PHE A 68 16.97 30.58 -2.26
C PHE A 68 15.66 30.89 -1.51
N ILE A 69 15.74 31.27 -0.23
CA ILE A 69 14.54 31.67 0.54
C ILE A 69 13.86 32.87 -0.10
N GLN A 70 14.62 33.89 -0.54
CA GLN A 70 14.06 35.08 -1.19
C GLN A 70 13.34 34.72 -2.49
N ASN A 71 13.97 33.92 -3.35
CA ASN A 71 13.37 33.46 -4.60
C ASN A 71 12.08 32.67 -4.33
N LEU A 72 12.12 31.76 -3.35
CA LEU A 72 10.95 30.96 -2.96
C LEU A 72 9.80 31.83 -2.43
N GLU A 73 10.11 32.85 -1.65
CA GLU A 73 9.13 33.82 -1.13
C GLU A 73 8.50 34.65 -2.26
N GLU A 74 9.29 35.06 -3.26
CA GLU A 74 8.78 35.74 -4.45
C GLU A 74 7.82 34.86 -5.25
N GLU A 75 8.15 33.59 -5.47
CA GLU A 75 7.25 32.65 -6.14
C GLU A 75 5.95 32.43 -5.35
N PHE A 76 6.04 32.29 -4.02
CA PHE A 76 4.85 32.21 -3.17
C PHE A 76 3.96 33.46 -3.27
N LYS A 77 4.54 34.67 -3.40
CA LYS A 77 3.79 35.93 -3.57
C LYS A 77 3.13 36.05 -4.93
N LYS A 78 3.78 35.55 -5.99
CA LYS A 78 3.19 35.49 -7.34
C LYS A 78 1.99 34.55 -7.41
N GLY A 79 1.92 33.57 -6.49
CA GLY A 79 0.90 32.53 -6.53
C GLY A 79 1.10 31.53 -7.68
N SER A 80 2.30 31.50 -8.29
CA SER A 80 2.70 30.53 -9.29
C SER A 80 2.92 29.16 -8.65
N GLU A 81 2.82 28.08 -9.44
CA GLU A 81 3.31 26.74 -9.05
C GLU A 81 4.84 26.61 -9.22
N ASP A 82 5.51 27.67 -9.71
CA ASP A 82 6.94 27.70 -10.01
C ASP A 82 7.84 27.58 -8.77
N TYR A 83 7.27 27.65 -7.56
CA TYR A 83 7.98 27.33 -6.32
C TYR A 83 8.44 25.85 -6.28
N GLU A 84 7.71 24.94 -6.94
CA GLU A 84 8.11 23.54 -7.10
C GLU A 84 9.45 23.44 -7.86
N THR A 85 9.53 24.12 -9.00
CA THR A 85 10.75 24.20 -9.82
C THR A 85 11.91 24.78 -9.02
N THR A 86 11.67 25.87 -8.29
CA THR A 86 12.68 26.51 -7.44
C THR A 86 13.24 25.55 -6.38
N VAL A 87 12.37 24.78 -5.72
CA VAL A 87 12.79 23.79 -4.70
C VAL A 87 13.51 22.61 -5.34
N LYS A 88 13.03 22.11 -6.48
CA LYS A 88 13.67 21.01 -7.23
C LYS A 88 15.07 21.36 -7.69
N GLU A 89 15.25 22.54 -8.28
CA GLU A 89 16.55 23.04 -8.75
C GLU A 89 17.53 23.19 -7.58
N TYR A 90 17.08 23.80 -6.48
CA TYR A 90 17.92 23.94 -5.29
C TYR A 90 18.30 22.58 -4.70
N ALA A 91 17.36 21.63 -4.62
CA ALA A 91 17.62 20.28 -4.13
C ALA A 91 18.63 19.53 -5.03
N ALA A 92 18.48 19.65 -6.36
CA ALA A 92 19.35 19.01 -7.34
C ALA A 92 20.79 19.53 -7.30
N LEU A 93 20.98 20.85 -7.17
CA LEU A 93 22.30 21.48 -7.06
C LEU A 93 23.13 20.96 -5.89
N ASN A 94 22.47 20.45 -4.85
CA ASN A 94 23.12 20.06 -3.62
C ASN A 94 23.08 18.54 -3.35
N SER A 95 22.30 17.76 -4.11
CA SER A 95 22.25 16.31 -3.93
C SER A 95 23.37 15.58 -4.68
N ARG A 96 24.42 15.14 -3.97
CA ARG A 96 25.41 14.17 -4.51
C ARG A 96 24.84 12.73 -4.65
N TYR A 97 23.56 12.51 -4.39
CA TYR A 97 22.96 11.19 -4.25
C TYR A 97 22.07 10.83 -5.45
N THR A 98 21.99 9.54 -5.74
CA THR A 98 21.26 8.93 -6.87
C THR A 98 19.75 9.12 -6.87
N MET A 99 19.15 9.57 -5.75
CA MET A 99 17.75 10.01 -5.68
C MET A 99 17.71 11.45 -5.15
N ASN A 100 17.07 12.33 -5.93
CA ASN A 100 16.81 13.72 -5.54
C ASN A 100 15.98 13.73 -4.23
N ALA A 101 16.26 14.68 -3.34
CA ALA A 101 15.49 14.89 -2.10
C ALA A 101 13.99 15.06 -2.36
N TRP A 102 13.65 15.63 -3.53
CA TRP A 102 12.28 15.76 -4.02
C TRP A 102 11.58 14.40 -4.18
N GLU A 103 12.17 13.45 -4.90
CA GLU A 103 11.56 12.12 -5.13
C GLU A 103 11.36 11.35 -3.81
N ARG A 104 12.30 11.47 -2.88
CA ARG A 104 12.13 10.90 -1.54
C ARG A 104 11.01 11.56 -0.74
N ALA A 105 10.82 12.87 -0.92
CA ALA A 105 9.72 13.59 -0.30
C ALA A 105 8.37 13.15 -0.89
N ARG A 106 8.29 12.94 -2.21
CA ARG A 106 7.11 12.39 -2.88
C ARG A 106 6.75 11.03 -2.31
N LEU A 107 7.68 10.08 -2.29
CA LEU A 107 7.46 8.75 -1.69
C LEU A 107 6.98 8.84 -0.23
N LYS A 108 7.55 9.76 0.55
CA LYS A 108 7.12 9.96 1.94
C LYS A 108 5.68 10.49 2.03
N VAL A 109 5.34 11.49 1.24
CA VAL A 109 3.98 12.08 1.20
C VAL A 109 2.99 11.04 0.70
N THR A 110 3.33 10.26 -0.33
CA THR A 110 2.54 9.10 -0.78
C THR A 110 2.26 8.15 0.39
N ALA A 111 3.30 7.77 1.13
CA ALA A 111 3.17 6.88 2.28
C ALA A 111 2.33 7.48 3.42
N GLN A 112 2.39 8.79 3.64
CA GLN A 112 1.53 9.48 4.61
C GLN A 112 0.07 9.46 4.18
N ILE A 113 -0.21 9.78 2.91
CA ILE A 113 -1.58 9.73 2.38
C ILE A 113 -2.15 8.31 2.45
N TYR A 114 -1.34 7.30 2.13
CA TYR A 114 -1.72 5.89 2.35
C TYR A 114 -1.99 5.57 3.83
N ALA A 115 -1.12 6.02 4.75
CA ALA A 115 -1.31 5.81 6.19
C ALA A 115 -2.60 6.42 6.72
N HIS A 116 -3.03 7.52 6.10
CA HIS A 116 -4.27 8.19 6.41
C HIS A 116 -5.50 7.44 5.83
N GLY A 117 -5.34 6.34 5.10
CA GLY A 117 -6.43 5.48 4.62
C GLY A 117 -6.84 5.65 3.15
N ALA A 118 -6.05 6.33 2.33
CA ALA A 118 -6.21 6.25 0.87
C ALA A 118 -5.68 4.90 0.36
N SER A 119 -6.25 4.39 -0.73
CA SER A 119 -5.64 3.24 -1.43
C SER A 119 -4.21 3.59 -1.89
N LEU A 120 -3.35 2.58 -2.04
CA LEU A 120 -1.97 2.77 -2.52
C LEU A 120 -1.96 3.40 -3.92
N GLU A 121 -2.84 2.93 -4.81
CA GLU A 121 -2.99 3.46 -6.16
C GLU A 121 -3.38 4.93 -6.15
N ARG A 122 -4.38 5.29 -5.33
CA ARG A 122 -4.81 6.68 -5.18
C ARG A 122 -3.68 7.56 -4.66
N ALA A 123 -3.01 7.13 -3.60
CA ALA A 123 -1.90 7.87 -3.01
C ALA A 123 -0.76 8.07 -4.03
N ALA A 124 -0.42 7.04 -4.81
CA ALA A 124 0.59 7.11 -5.85
C ALA A 124 0.17 8.06 -6.98
N ALA A 125 -1.08 7.94 -7.47
CA ALA A 125 -1.60 8.74 -8.57
C ALA A 125 -1.59 10.24 -8.25
N ILE A 126 -2.08 10.66 -7.08
CA ILE A 126 -2.17 12.08 -6.70
C ILE A 126 -0.80 12.72 -6.43
N THR A 127 0.18 11.92 -5.98
CA THR A 127 1.56 12.37 -5.77
C THR A 127 2.44 12.19 -7.00
N HIS A 128 1.86 11.63 -8.07
CA HIS A 128 2.49 11.20 -9.32
C HIS A 128 3.63 10.17 -9.13
N THR A 129 3.69 9.52 -7.97
CA THR A 129 4.75 8.57 -7.64
C THR A 129 4.52 7.25 -8.38
N ASP A 130 5.58 6.54 -8.77
CA ASP A 130 5.46 5.19 -9.30
C ASP A 130 4.81 4.28 -8.24
N TYR A 131 3.69 3.64 -8.60
CA TYR A 131 2.87 2.82 -7.70
C TYR A 131 3.70 1.80 -6.91
N TRP A 132 4.61 1.13 -7.61
CA TRP A 132 5.46 0.09 -7.07
C TRP A 132 6.59 0.64 -6.20
N GLU A 133 7.14 1.81 -6.52
CA GLU A 133 8.07 2.50 -5.63
C GLU A 133 7.41 2.91 -4.33
N ALA A 134 6.17 3.41 -4.41
CA ALA A 134 5.38 3.73 -3.23
C ALA A 134 5.16 2.48 -2.36
N GLY A 135 4.75 1.36 -2.96
CA GLY A 135 4.57 0.08 -2.27
C GLY A 135 5.85 -0.38 -1.54
N ASN A 136 6.98 -0.41 -2.25
CA ASN A 136 8.29 -0.74 -1.67
C ASN A 136 8.72 0.22 -0.55
N TYR A 137 8.48 1.52 -0.73
CA TYR A 137 8.82 2.50 0.29
C TYR A 137 7.97 2.29 1.55
N ILE A 138 6.65 2.15 1.42
CA ILE A 138 5.73 1.92 2.53
C ILE A 138 6.11 0.65 3.30
N ALA A 139 6.36 -0.43 2.58
CA ALA A 139 6.83 -1.72 3.08
C ALA A 139 8.09 -1.64 3.96
N THR A 140 9.06 -0.81 3.58
CA THR A 140 10.31 -0.64 4.33
C THR A 140 10.19 0.34 5.51
N THR A 141 9.06 1.05 5.65
CA THR A 141 8.83 2.01 6.74
C THR A 141 7.85 1.48 7.78
N LYS A 142 8.01 1.89 9.05
CA LYS A 142 7.08 1.55 10.15
C LYS A 142 5.72 2.27 10.10
N ILE A 143 5.39 2.90 8.97
CA ILE A 143 4.18 3.71 8.84
C ILE A 143 2.91 2.84 8.98
N HIS A 144 3.01 1.58 8.58
CA HIS A 144 1.90 0.63 8.56
C HIS A 144 1.75 -0.18 9.87
N ASP A 145 2.68 -0.09 10.82
CA ASP A 145 2.71 -0.90 12.07
C ASP A 145 1.60 -0.54 13.10
N ARG A 146 0.68 0.39 12.78
CA ARG A 146 -0.31 0.93 13.75
C ARG A 146 -1.47 0.00 14.12
N MET A 147 -1.51 -1.22 13.59
CA MET A 147 -2.56 -2.18 13.93
C MET A 147 -2.01 -3.59 14.05
N GLU A 148 -2.40 -4.25 15.13
CA GLU A 148 -2.07 -5.64 15.41
C GLU A 148 -3.27 -6.51 15.06
N TYR A 149 -3.01 -7.75 14.62
CA TYR A 149 -4.05 -8.76 14.63
C TYR A 149 -4.23 -9.24 16.06
N GLU A 150 -5.46 -9.20 16.53
CA GLU A 150 -5.82 -9.98 17.71
C GLU A 150 -5.78 -11.46 17.27
N ASN A 151 -4.69 -12.15 17.64
CA ASN A 151 -4.46 -13.60 17.45
C ASN A 151 -4.00 -14.07 16.05
N LEU A 152 -2.77 -13.72 15.65
CA LEU A 152 -2.15 -14.18 14.40
C LEU A 152 -2.11 -15.71 14.26
N GLU A 153 -1.79 -16.42 15.35
CA GLU A 153 -1.70 -17.88 15.34
C GLU A 153 -3.02 -18.53 14.91
N GLU A 154 -4.14 -18.09 15.50
CA GLU A 154 -5.47 -18.58 15.13
C GLU A 154 -5.75 -18.34 13.65
N LYS A 155 -5.49 -17.14 13.13
CA LYS A 155 -5.71 -16.80 11.73
C LYS A 155 -4.87 -17.65 10.77
N VAL A 156 -3.61 -17.89 11.10
CA VAL A 156 -2.70 -18.75 10.32
C VAL A 156 -3.22 -20.18 10.32
N MET A 157 -3.55 -20.73 11.49
CA MET A 157 -4.01 -22.12 11.62
C MET A 157 -5.37 -22.31 10.93
N GLU A 158 -6.28 -21.36 11.06
CA GLU A 158 -7.56 -21.35 10.36
C GLU A 158 -7.34 -21.38 8.83
N THR A 159 -6.42 -20.55 8.32
CA THR A 159 -6.11 -20.54 6.89
C THR A 159 -5.53 -21.86 6.42
N ILE A 160 -4.58 -22.44 7.16
CA ILE A 160 -4.02 -23.76 6.84
C ILE A 160 -5.13 -24.82 6.77
N GLN A 161 -6.06 -24.81 7.73
CA GLN A 161 -7.15 -25.79 7.81
C GLN A 161 -8.23 -25.59 6.76
N LYS A 162 -8.61 -24.34 6.45
CA LYS A 162 -9.68 -24.03 5.49
C LYS A 162 -9.19 -24.15 4.05
N ILE A 163 -8.01 -23.59 3.76
CA ILE A 163 -7.47 -23.48 2.41
C ILE A 163 -6.62 -24.69 2.02
N GLY A 164 -5.93 -25.33 2.97
CA GLY A 164 -5.06 -26.47 2.69
C GLY A 164 -5.76 -27.76 2.25
N ARG A 165 -7.10 -27.77 2.21
CA ARG A 165 -7.92 -28.89 1.72
C ARG A 165 -8.03 -28.87 0.19
N ASP A 166 -8.12 -30.06 -0.41
CA ASP A 166 -8.26 -30.23 -1.86
C ASP A 166 -9.44 -29.43 -2.45
N LYS A 167 -9.22 -28.83 -3.63
CA LYS A 167 -10.21 -28.17 -4.50
C LYS A 167 -10.71 -26.81 -4.03
N ASN A 168 -9.97 -26.14 -3.15
CA ASN A 168 -10.24 -24.73 -2.85
C ASN A 168 -9.99 -23.85 -4.08
N LYS A 169 -10.80 -22.80 -4.21
CA LYS A 169 -10.68 -21.81 -5.28
C LYS A 169 -10.36 -20.46 -4.65
N VAL A 170 -9.21 -19.91 -4.97
CA VAL A 170 -8.70 -18.67 -4.40
C VAL A 170 -8.71 -17.58 -5.47
N MET A 171 -9.38 -16.47 -5.19
CA MET A 171 -9.29 -15.26 -5.99
C MET A 171 -8.10 -14.42 -5.52
N CYS A 172 -7.16 -14.12 -6.41
CA CYS A 172 -6.01 -13.30 -6.11
C CYS A 172 -6.24 -11.87 -6.59
N ASP A 173 -5.93 -10.90 -5.75
CA ASP A 173 -5.78 -9.52 -6.16
C ASP A 173 -4.39 -9.26 -6.77
N SER A 174 -4.17 -8.04 -7.26
CA SER A 174 -2.86 -7.64 -7.75
C SER A 174 -1.83 -7.57 -6.62
N SER A 175 -2.17 -6.94 -5.49
CA SER A 175 -1.20 -6.67 -4.42
C SER A 175 -0.48 -7.93 -3.92
N SER A 176 -1.20 -9.04 -3.73
CA SER A 176 -0.62 -10.31 -3.31
C SER A 176 0.25 -10.97 -4.38
N LEU A 177 -0.16 -10.93 -5.65
CA LEU A 177 0.66 -11.48 -6.74
C LEU A 177 1.97 -10.71 -6.93
N LEU A 178 1.90 -9.38 -6.77
CA LEU A 178 3.06 -8.51 -6.84
C LEU A 178 4.03 -8.80 -5.69
N ALA A 179 3.52 -8.89 -4.45
CA ALA A 179 4.31 -9.21 -3.28
C ALA A 179 4.99 -10.59 -3.42
N LEU A 180 4.24 -11.63 -3.80
CA LEU A 180 4.78 -12.98 -4.02
C LEU A 180 5.85 -12.99 -5.12
N THR A 181 5.62 -12.30 -6.23
CA THR A 181 6.54 -12.30 -7.37
C THR A 181 7.84 -11.58 -7.07
N GLN A 182 7.75 -10.40 -6.44
CA GLN A 182 8.92 -9.61 -6.06
C GLN A 182 9.72 -10.29 -4.95
N ALA A 183 9.04 -10.99 -4.04
CA ALA A 183 9.69 -11.83 -3.03
C ALA A 183 10.33 -13.11 -3.58
N GLY A 184 10.12 -13.44 -4.87
CA GLY A 184 10.62 -14.70 -5.45
C GLY A 184 9.87 -15.93 -4.92
N LEU A 185 8.61 -15.77 -4.55
CA LEU A 185 7.75 -16.79 -3.94
C LEU A 185 6.56 -17.20 -4.83
N ILE A 186 6.45 -16.67 -6.05
CA ILE A 186 5.35 -16.98 -6.96
C ILE A 186 5.25 -18.47 -7.32
N ASP A 187 6.35 -19.22 -7.21
CA ASP A 187 6.37 -20.68 -7.41
C ASP A 187 5.58 -21.46 -6.33
N ILE A 188 5.15 -20.79 -5.26
CA ILE A 188 4.19 -21.37 -4.30
C ILE A 188 2.87 -21.73 -4.99
N ILE A 189 2.48 -21.01 -6.04
CA ILE A 189 1.29 -21.33 -6.84
C ILE A 189 1.43 -22.70 -7.51
N ASP A 190 2.60 -23.01 -8.08
CA ASP A 190 2.88 -24.35 -8.64
C ASP A 190 3.00 -25.40 -7.53
N PHE A 191 3.57 -25.05 -6.37
CA PHE A 191 3.70 -25.98 -5.26
C PHE A 191 2.33 -26.43 -4.69
N LEU A 192 1.36 -25.52 -4.62
CA LEU A 192 0.03 -25.76 -4.06
C LEU A 192 -0.99 -26.22 -5.12
N LYS A 193 -0.68 -27.34 -5.81
CA LYS A 193 -1.45 -27.86 -6.96
C LYS A 193 -2.90 -28.24 -6.66
N ASP A 194 -3.21 -28.45 -5.40
CA ASP A 194 -4.56 -28.80 -4.93
C ASP A 194 -5.49 -27.58 -4.81
N ILE A 195 -4.95 -26.38 -4.99
CA ILE A 195 -5.67 -25.12 -4.97
C ILE A 195 -5.75 -24.56 -6.38
N GLU A 196 -6.94 -24.11 -6.79
CA GLU A 196 -7.12 -23.39 -8.03
C GLU A 196 -7.03 -21.88 -7.77
N PHE A 197 -6.10 -21.21 -8.43
CA PHE A 197 -5.92 -19.77 -8.33
C PHE A 197 -6.54 -19.07 -9.52
N TYR A 198 -7.28 -18.00 -9.25
CA TYR A 198 -7.99 -17.20 -10.23
C TYR A 198 -7.59 -15.73 -10.10
N ILE A 199 -7.63 -15.00 -11.22
CA ILE A 199 -7.43 -13.55 -11.27
C ILE A 199 -8.48 -12.90 -12.18
N PRO A 200 -8.99 -11.71 -11.83
CA PRO A 200 -9.72 -10.87 -12.78
C PRO A 200 -8.82 -10.41 -13.93
N ASP A 201 -9.43 -9.98 -15.04
CA ASP A 201 -8.74 -9.45 -16.20
C ASP A 201 -8.03 -8.12 -15.91
N GLU A 202 -8.60 -7.22 -15.08
CA GLU A 202 -7.89 -5.99 -14.69
C GLU A 202 -6.63 -6.31 -13.85
N VAL A 203 -6.67 -7.37 -13.03
CA VAL A 203 -5.50 -7.84 -12.29
C VAL A 203 -4.42 -8.38 -13.24
N LEU A 204 -4.80 -9.06 -14.32
CA LEU A 204 -3.85 -9.46 -15.37
C LEU A 204 -3.23 -8.23 -16.04
N ILE A 205 -4.04 -7.23 -16.41
CA ILE A 205 -3.56 -5.99 -17.02
C ILE A 205 -2.55 -5.30 -16.09
N GLU A 206 -2.85 -5.20 -14.80
CA GLU A 206 -1.97 -4.56 -13.82
C GLU A 206 -0.66 -5.32 -13.61
N THR A 207 -0.77 -6.62 -13.33
CA THR A 207 0.37 -7.44 -12.90
C THR A 207 1.25 -7.90 -14.07
N VAL A 208 0.72 -7.96 -15.29
CA VAL A 208 1.44 -8.37 -16.49
C VAL A 208 1.60 -7.20 -17.46
N GLU A 209 0.52 -6.66 -18.03
CA GLU A 209 0.65 -5.73 -19.15
C GLU A 209 1.32 -4.40 -18.76
N LYS A 210 0.87 -3.78 -17.67
CA LYS A 210 1.47 -2.54 -17.14
C LYS A 210 2.90 -2.81 -16.67
N ALA A 211 3.15 -3.96 -16.02
CA ALA A 211 4.49 -4.36 -15.57
C ALA A 211 5.48 -4.56 -16.72
N LEU A 212 5.06 -5.16 -17.84
CA LEU A 212 5.92 -5.38 -19.01
C LEU A 212 6.33 -4.07 -19.71
N ARG A 213 5.52 -3.01 -19.59
CA ARG A 213 5.84 -1.67 -20.13
C ARG A 213 6.84 -0.91 -19.27
N ASN A 214 7.06 -1.32 -18.03
CA ASN A 214 8.02 -0.71 -17.12
C ASN A 214 9.29 -1.59 -17.00
N PRO A 215 10.46 -1.17 -17.51
CA PRO A 215 11.69 -1.96 -17.48
C PRO A 215 12.08 -2.48 -16.10
N LYS A 216 11.71 -1.76 -15.03
CA LYS A 216 11.99 -2.16 -13.64
C LYS A 216 11.16 -3.36 -13.18
N TYR A 217 9.97 -3.55 -13.75
CA TYR A 217 9.01 -4.59 -13.34
C TYR A 217 8.79 -5.67 -14.39
N THR A 218 9.49 -5.60 -15.53
CA THR A 218 9.37 -6.57 -16.63
C THR A 218 9.56 -8.01 -16.17
N LEU A 219 10.57 -8.30 -15.32
CA LEU A 219 10.79 -9.66 -14.80
C LEU A 219 9.62 -10.16 -13.95
N SER A 220 9.01 -9.28 -13.15
CA SER A 220 7.83 -9.65 -12.36
C SER A 220 6.65 -9.97 -13.27
N GLY A 221 6.39 -9.12 -14.27
CA GLY A 221 5.32 -9.36 -15.24
C GLY A 221 5.51 -10.65 -16.02
N LEU A 222 6.75 -10.98 -16.43
CA LEU A 222 7.06 -12.25 -17.10
C LEU A 222 6.79 -13.47 -16.24
N ARG A 223 7.12 -13.42 -14.94
CA ARG A 223 6.87 -14.53 -14.00
C ARG A 223 5.39 -14.78 -13.78
N VAL A 224 4.58 -13.72 -13.63
CA VAL A 224 3.13 -13.87 -13.51
C VAL A 224 2.55 -14.42 -14.82
N LYS A 225 2.99 -13.88 -15.97
CA LYS A 225 2.59 -14.35 -17.29
C LYS A 225 2.89 -15.83 -17.49
N GLU A 226 4.05 -16.32 -17.07
CA GLU A 226 4.41 -17.74 -17.12
C GLU A 226 3.38 -18.62 -16.39
N LYS A 227 2.91 -18.20 -15.20
CA LYS A 227 1.91 -18.97 -14.43
C LYS A 227 0.53 -18.94 -15.10
N VAL A 228 0.18 -17.83 -15.76
CA VAL A 228 -1.05 -17.72 -16.56
C VAL A 228 -0.97 -18.63 -17.79
N ASP A 229 0.12 -18.55 -18.55
CA ASP A 229 0.34 -19.37 -19.76
C ASP A 229 0.37 -20.87 -19.44
N ALA A 230 0.87 -21.25 -18.27
CA ALA A 230 0.86 -22.62 -17.76
C ALA A 230 -0.51 -23.10 -17.23
N GLY A 231 -1.52 -22.22 -17.18
CA GLY A 231 -2.86 -22.53 -16.65
C GLY A 231 -2.91 -22.67 -15.12
N LEU A 232 -1.86 -22.24 -14.41
CA LEU A 232 -1.79 -22.26 -12.94
C LEU A 232 -2.51 -21.04 -12.33
N LEU A 233 -2.54 -19.91 -13.04
CA LEU A 233 -3.37 -18.74 -12.75
C LEU A 233 -4.46 -18.61 -13.82
N LYS A 234 -5.72 -18.87 -13.45
CA LYS A 234 -6.85 -18.83 -14.37
C LYS A 234 -7.45 -17.43 -14.43
N VAL A 235 -7.45 -16.81 -15.62
CA VAL A 235 -8.05 -15.49 -15.82
C VAL A 235 -9.56 -15.63 -15.99
N ILE A 236 -10.31 -14.76 -15.31
CA ILE A 236 -11.76 -14.63 -15.48
C ILE A 236 -12.10 -13.21 -15.90
N VAL A 237 -13.11 -13.07 -16.76
CA VAL A 237 -13.61 -11.77 -17.20
C VAL A 237 -14.77 -11.37 -16.31
N ILE A 238 -14.71 -10.18 -15.73
CA ILE A 238 -15.74 -9.64 -14.86
C ILE A 238 -16.43 -8.45 -15.55
N ASP A 239 -17.73 -8.26 -15.30
CA ASP A 239 -18.43 -7.08 -15.80
C ASP A 239 -18.06 -5.86 -14.96
N ASN A 240 -17.33 -4.94 -15.58
CA ASN A 240 -16.87 -3.69 -14.96
C ASN A 240 -18.02 -2.86 -14.38
N ASN A 241 -19.24 -2.93 -14.95
CA ASN A 241 -20.38 -2.18 -14.43
C ASN A 241 -20.87 -2.73 -13.09
N GLU A 242 -20.86 -4.06 -12.92
CA GLU A 242 -21.23 -4.68 -11.65
C GLU A 242 -20.14 -4.44 -10.59
N ALA A 243 -18.86 -4.55 -10.97
CA ALA A 243 -17.75 -4.26 -10.05
C ALA A 243 -17.76 -2.79 -9.60
N LYS A 244 -18.15 -1.87 -10.50
CA LYS A 244 -18.34 -0.45 -10.16
C LYS A 244 -19.38 -0.22 -9.07
N VAL A 245 -20.41 -1.07 -8.96
CA VAL A 245 -21.37 -0.98 -7.84
C VAL A 245 -20.67 -1.24 -6.51
N ILE A 246 -19.75 -2.20 -6.44
CA ILE A 246 -18.96 -2.48 -5.24
C ILE A 246 -18.04 -1.30 -4.93
N VAL A 247 -17.32 -0.75 -5.93
CA VAL A 247 -16.47 0.43 -5.78
C VAL A 247 -17.27 1.63 -5.25
N ASP A 248 -18.40 1.93 -5.87
CA ASP A 248 -19.27 3.05 -5.49
C ASP A 248 -19.81 2.86 -4.08
N ASN A 249 -20.14 1.62 -3.68
CA ASN A 249 -20.58 1.33 -2.33
C ASN A 249 -19.45 1.52 -1.33
N ALA A 250 -18.24 1.01 -1.61
CA ALA A 250 -17.08 1.13 -0.75
C ALA A 250 -16.71 2.61 -0.53
N ASN A 251 -16.55 3.34 -1.62
CA ASN A 251 -16.07 4.73 -1.60
C ASN A 251 -17.13 5.71 -1.08
N LYS A 252 -18.36 5.27 -0.82
CA LYS A 252 -19.40 6.06 -0.12
C LYS A 252 -19.54 5.73 1.37
N ILE A 253 -18.78 4.76 1.89
CA ILE A 253 -18.83 4.40 3.32
C ILE A 253 -18.31 5.56 4.18
N TYR A 254 -17.20 6.17 3.79
CA TYR A 254 -16.50 7.17 4.60
C TYR A 254 -16.41 8.49 3.84
N SER A 255 -16.67 9.58 4.55
CA SER A 255 -16.44 10.93 4.01
C SER A 255 -15.84 11.85 5.06
N ILE A 256 -15.06 12.83 4.58
CA ILE A 256 -14.44 13.88 5.38
C ILE A 256 -14.73 15.21 4.71
N GLU A 257 -15.31 16.16 5.46
CA GLU A 257 -15.61 17.51 4.95
C GLU A 257 -16.43 17.50 3.63
N LYS A 258 -17.35 16.52 3.49
CA LYS A 258 -18.20 16.24 2.31
C LYS A 258 -17.51 15.56 1.12
N THR A 259 -16.24 15.21 1.23
CA THR A 259 -15.54 14.40 0.22
C THR A 259 -15.48 12.95 0.65
N ASN A 260 -15.88 12.07 -0.26
CA ASN A 260 -15.80 10.63 -0.10
C ASN A 260 -14.35 10.14 -0.15
N LEU A 261 -14.00 9.21 0.74
CA LEU A 261 -12.70 8.55 0.71
C LEU A 261 -12.67 7.46 -0.35
N GLU A 262 -11.61 7.45 -1.14
CA GLU A 262 -11.36 6.41 -2.14
C GLU A 262 -10.56 5.28 -1.50
N ILE A 263 -11.27 4.28 -0.99
CA ILE A 263 -10.75 3.19 -0.15
C ILE A 263 -10.64 1.85 -0.89
N LEU A 264 -11.32 1.71 -2.03
CA LEU A 264 -11.33 0.49 -2.83
C LEU A 264 -11.14 0.83 -4.32
N GLN A 265 -10.31 0.05 -5.00
CA GLN A 265 -10.02 0.18 -6.43
C GLN A 265 -10.80 -0.85 -7.27
N GLN A 266 -10.77 -0.66 -8.59
CA GLN A 266 -11.53 -1.48 -9.53
C GLN A 266 -11.10 -2.96 -9.51
N GLY A 267 -9.79 -3.25 -9.56
CA GLY A 267 -9.31 -4.64 -9.55
C GLY A 267 -9.66 -5.40 -8.26
N GLU A 268 -9.63 -4.72 -7.12
CA GLU A 268 -10.07 -5.27 -5.82
C GLU A 268 -11.57 -5.57 -5.84
N ALA A 269 -12.38 -4.65 -6.38
CA ALA A 269 -13.82 -4.83 -6.52
C ALA A 269 -14.19 -5.97 -7.48
N GLU A 270 -13.44 -6.18 -8.55
CA GLU A 270 -13.64 -7.32 -9.46
C GLU A 270 -13.35 -8.66 -8.76
N ALA A 271 -12.26 -8.72 -7.97
CA ALA A 271 -11.95 -9.89 -7.16
C ALA A 271 -13.07 -10.18 -6.14
N MET A 272 -13.61 -9.14 -5.49
CA MET A 272 -14.75 -9.27 -4.59
C MET A 272 -16.02 -9.74 -5.33
N LEU A 273 -16.33 -9.16 -6.50
CA LEU A 273 -17.47 -9.58 -7.30
C LEU A 273 -17.36 -11.05 -7.72
N ALA A 274 -16.15 -11.51 -8.03
CA ALA A 274 -15.92 -12.89 -8.40
C ALA A 274 -16.25 -13.87 -7.26
N LEU A 275 -16.06 -13.47 -5.99
CA LEU A 275 -16.55 -14.24 -4.83
C LEU A 275 -18.08 -14.34 -4.82
N LEU A 276 -18.77 -13.21 -5.06
CA LEU A 276 -20.24 -13.17 -5.09
C LEU A 276 -20.83 -14.03 -6.21
N LYS A 277 -20.14 -14.07 -7.36
CA LYS A 277 -20.52 -14.91 -8.51
C LYS A 277 -20.12 -16.39 -8.35
N GLY A 278 -19.45 -16.75 -7.27
CA GLY A 278 -19.10 -18.15 -6.95
C GLY A 278 -17.91 -18.71 -7.74
N TYR A 279 -17.08 -17.85 -8.33
CA TYR A 279 -15.84 -18.28 -8.98
C TYR A 279 -14.80 -18.78 -7.97
N ALA A 280 -14.80 -18.23 -6.75
CA ALA A 280 -13.89 -18.58 -5.68
C ALA A 280 -14.59 -18.67 -4.31
N THR A 281 -13.97 -19.42 -3.39
CA THR A 281 -14.43 -19.60 -2.01
C THR A 281 -13.62 -18.78 -1.01
N ALA A 282 -12.48 -18.25 -1.45
CA ALA A 282 -11.57 -17.46 -0.64
C ALA A 282 -10.88 -16.38 -1.48
N MET A 283 -10.35 -15.36 -0.81
CA MET A 283 -9.64 -14.24 -1.43
C MET A 283 -8.26 -14.06 -0.80
N LEU A 284 -7.26 -13.94 -1.67
CA LEU A 284 -5.89 -13.59 -1.34
C LEU A 284 -5.70 -12.10 -1.64
N VAL A 285 -5.48 -11.29 -0.60
CA VAL A 285 -5.35 -9.83 -0.68
C VAL A 285 -4.40 -9.30 0.40
N ASP A 286 -3.38 -8.56 -0.02
CA ASP A 286 -2.39 -7.96 0.88
C ASP A 286 -2.76 -6.52 1.26
N GLU A 287 -3.56 -5.84 0.44
CA GLU A 287 -4.06 -4.50 0.73
C GLU A 287 -5.00 -4.53 1.95
N ARG A 288 -4.67 -3.67 2.91
CA ARG A 288 -5.25 -3.69 4.26
C ARG A 288 -6.72 -3.26 4.26
N THR A 289 -7.03 -2.23 3.51
CA THR A 289 -8.34 -1.58 3.42
C THR A 289 -9.37 -2.53 2.80
N ALA A 290 -9.06 -3.09 1.62
CA ALA A 290 -9.83 -4.11 0.92
C ALA A 290 -10.05 -5.34 1.80
N ARG A 291 -8.99 -5.84 2.46
CA ARG A 291 -9.13 -6.95 3.40
C ARG A 291 -10.09 -6.63 4.54
N LYS A 292 -9.94 -5.48 5.21
CA LYS A 292 -10.82 -5.10 6.33
C LYS A 292 -12.26 -4.83 5.88
N LEU A 293 -12.48 -4.36 4.65
CA LEU A 293 -13.83 -4.25 4.08
C LEU A 293 -14.52 -5.62 4.02
N CYS A 294 -13.80 -6.68 3.65
CA CYS A 294 -14.34 -8.04 3.59
C CYS A 294 -14.48 -8.72 4.97
N GLU A 295 -13.47 -8.57 5.83
CA GLU A 295 -13.39 -9.27 7.12
C GLU A 295 -14.19 -8.57 8.23
N ASN A 296 -13.86 -7.30 8.49
CA ASN A 296 -14.40 -6.55 9.61
C ASN A 296 -14.29 -5.03 9.36
N ILE A 297 -15.35 -4.49 8.76
CA ILE A 297 -15.48 -3.05 8.44
C ILE A 297 -15.47 -2.16 9.69
N GLN A 298 -15.78 -2.70 10.87
CA GLN A 298 -15.74 -1.94 12.11
C GLN A 298 -14.28 -1.62 12.49
N ASP A 299 -13.35 -2.55 12.25
CA ASP A 299 -11.92 -2.30 12.48
C ASP A 299 -11.43 -1.17 11.58
N LEU A 300 -11.76 -1.20 10.29
CA LEU A 300 -11.43 -0.12 9.36
C LEU A 300 -12.04 1.21 9.83
N THR A 301 -13.28 1.20 10.31
CA THR A 301 -13.93 2.38 10.89
C THR A 301 -13.15 2.92 12.07
N ASN A 302 -12.69 2.06 12.99
CA ASN A 302 -11.95 2.47 14.18
C ASN A 302 -10.62 3.13 13.81
N VAL A 303 -9.94 2.62 12.79
CA VAL A 303 -8.68 3.17 12.25
C VAL A 303 -8.90 4.54 11.65
N LEU A 304 -9.89 4.67 10.78
CA LEU A 304 -10.19 5.96 10.16
C LEU A 304 -10.68 6.96 11.22
N LYS A 305 -11.43 6.51 12.24
CA LYS A 305 -11.83 7.37 13.37
C LYS A 305 -10.67 7.82 14.23
N SER A 306 -9.67 6.97 14.51
CA SER A 306 -8.50 7.40 15.27
C SER A 306 -7.65 8.40 14.49
N GLU A 307 -7.67 8.33 13.17
CA GLU A 307 -6.92 9.24 12.29
C GLU A 307 -7.65 10.57 12.03
N TYR A 308 -8.98 10.55 11.93
CA TYR A 308 -9.79 11.72 11.54
C TYR A 308 -10.70 12.29 12.62
N GLU A 309 -10.82 11.59 13.74
CA GLU A 309 -11.64 11.94 14.90
C GLU A 309 -13.08 12.30 14.48
N LEU A 310 -13.59 13.45 14.94
CA LEU A 310 -14.96 13.92 14.71
C LEU A 310 -15.25 14.33 13.27
N ARG A 311 -14.24 14.34 12.38
CA ARG A 311 -14.41 14.74 10.97
C ARG A 311 -14.89 13.61 10.07
N LEU A 312 -14.79 12.36 10.53
CA LEU A 312 -15.22 11.19 9.77
C LEU A 312 -16.73 11.00 9.86
N ILE A 313 -17.40 11.09 8.73
CA ILE A 313 -18.81 10.73 8.58
C ILE A 313 -18.89 9.32 7.98
N THR A 314 -19.71 8.46 8.59
CA THR A 314 -19.92 7.08 8.12
C THR A 314 -21.32 6.88 7.56
N ASN A 315 -21.42 6.13 6.46
CA ASN A 315 -22.68 5.68 5.89
C ASN A 315 -22.94 4.21 6.26
N GLU A 316 -23.86 3.98 7.19
CA GLU A 316 -24.15 2.65 7.74
C GLU A 316 -24.86 1.72 6.76
N GLU A 317 -25.61 2.25 5.78
CA GLU A 317 -26.23 1.43 4.72
C GLU A 317 -25.15 0.82 3.82
N ASN A 318 -24.21 1.66 3.37
CA ASN A 318 -23.06 1.23 2.59
C ASN A 318 -22.16 0.27 3.36
N LYS A 319 -22.04 0.38 4.69
CA LYS A 319 -21.32 -0.63 5.50
C LYS A 319 -22.01 -1.98 5.48
N LYS A 320 -23.34 -2.01 5.67
CA LYS A 320 -24.14 -3.25 5.66
C LYS A 320 -24.03 -3.99 4.33
N TYR A 321 -23.87 -3.27 3.22
CA TYR A 321 -23.61 -3.88 1.92
C TYR A 321 -22.42 -4.86 1.97
N PHE A 322 -21.38 -4.59 2.77
CA PHE A 322 -20.20 -5.45 2.85
C PHE A 322 -20.33 -6.65 3.79
N ASP A 323 -21.42 -6.75 4.57
CA ASP A 323 -21.66 -7.92 5.44
C ASP A 323 -21.76 -9.24 4.64
N GLN A 324 -22.15 -9.16 3.37
CA GLN A 324 -22.21 -10.31 2.47
C GLN A 324 -20.84 -10.96 2.20
N PHE A 325 -19.73 -10.25 2.44
CA PHE A 325 -18.38 -10.77 2.22
C PHE A 325 -17.81 -11.52 3.41
N LYS A 326 -18.37 -11.35 4.62
CA LYS A 326 -17.89 -11.96 5.87
C LYS A 326 -17.88 -13.50 5.85
N LYS A 327 -18.66 -14.11 4.95
CA LYS A 327 -18.72 -15.57 4.77
C LYS A 327 -17.53 -16.15 4.01
N TYR A 328 -16.78 -15.32 3.28
CA TYR A 328 -15.62 -15.77 2.51
C TYR A 328 -14.37 -15.75 3.40
N HIS A 329 -13.48 -16.70 3.17
CA HIS A 329 -12.19 -16.70 3.84
C HIS A 329 -11.25 -15.72 3.15
N VAL A 330 -10.80 -14.69 3.86
CA VAL A 330 -9.84 -13.71 3.35
C VAL A 330 -8.52 -13.88 4.08
N PHE A 331 -7.42 -13.88 3.33
CA PHE A 331 -6.07 -14.09 3.83
C PHE A 331 -5.04 -13.37 2.94
N ARG A 332 -3.81 -13.24 3.43
CA ARG A 332 -2.69 -12.55 2.79
C ARG A 332 -1.68 -13.55 2.23
N SER A 333 -0.73 -13.02 1.48
CA SER A 333 0.45 -13.74 1.01
C SER A 333 1.23 -14.39 2.14
N THR A 334 1.28 -13.80 3.33
CA THR A 334 1.95 -14.38 4.51
C THR A 334 1.26 -15.65 4.99
N GLU A 335 -0.07 -15.69 5.01
CA GLU A 335 -0.81 -16.92 5.35
C GLU A 335 -0.72 -17.97 4.23
N LEU A 336 -0.64 -17.57 2.95
CA LEU A 336 -0.36 -18.49 1.85
C LEU A 336 1.03 -19.13 1.99
N VAL A 337 2.05 -18.34 2.34
CA VAL A 337 3.41 -18.83 2.62
C VAL A 337 3.41 -19.76 3.84
N ALA A 338 2.62 -19.45 4.88
CA ALA A 338 2.42 -20.35 6.03
C ALA A 338 1.84 -21.70 5.60
N LEU A 339 0.81 -21.71 4.76
CA LEU A 339 0.26 -22.93 4.19
C LEU A 339 1.31 -23.71 3.37
N ALA A 340 2.06 -23.04 2.50
CA ALA A 340 3.14 -23.67 1.74
C ALA A 340 4.22 -24.26 2.66
N GLY A 341 4.57 -23.55 3.73
CA GLY A 341 5.50 -24.02 4.77
C GLY A 341 4.99 -25.28 5.46
N ALA A 342 3.72 -25.30 5.85
CA ALA A 342 3.07 -26.46 6.46
C ALA A 342 3.00 -27.68 5.52
N LYS A 343 2.95 -27.45 4.20
CA LYS A 343 3.05 -28.51 3.19
C LYS A 343 4.50 -28.88 2.83
N GLY A 344 5.50 -28.22 3.41
CA GLY A 344 6.92 -28.55 3.25
C GLY A 344 7.64 -27.83 2.12
N TYR A 345 7.17 -26.68 1.66
CA TYR A 345 7.81 -25.86 0.61
C TYR A 345 9.28 -25.51 0.94
N PHE A 346 9.58 -25.32 2.22
CA PHE A 346 10.91 -24.89 2.69
C PHE A 346 11.87 -26.05 3.00
N LYS A 347 11.45 -27.33 2.87
CA LYS A 347 12.31 -28.51 3.11
C LYS A 347 13.58 -28.53 2.27
N LYS A 348 13.55 -27.89 1.09
CA LYS A 348 14.73 -27.71 0.21
C LYS A 348 15.89 -26.98 0.88
N PHE A 349 15.63 -26.22 1.95
CA PHE A 349 16.63 -25.50 2.73
C PHE A 349 17.22 -26.32 3.89
N LYS A 350 16.76 -27.57 4.09
CA LYS A 350 17.30 -28.52 5.09
C LYS A 350 17.34 -27.92 6.50
N GLU A 351 18.50 -27.86 7.15
CA GLU A 351 18.68 -27.28 8.48
C GLU A 351 18.32 -25.78 8.56
N ASN A 352 18.16 -25.11 7.42
CA ASN A 352 17.72 -23.72 7.34
C ASN A 352 16.23 -23.58 6.96
N GLU A 353 15.41 -24.63 7.09
CA GLU A 353 13.98 -24.59 6.74
C GLU A 353 13.23 -23.46 7.46
N GLU A 354 13.35 -23.38 8.80
CA GLU A 354 12.73 -22.30 9.61
C GLU A 354 13.25 -20.92 9.21
N LYS A 355 14.56 -20.79 9.01
CA LYS A 355 15.17 -19.52 8.59
C LYS A 355 14.69 -19.10 7.20
N GLY A 356 14.52 -20.05 6.28
CA GLY A 356 13.97 -19.82 4.95
C GLY A 356 12.52 -19.32 5.02
N PHE A 357 11.70 -19.95 5.85
CA PHE A 357 10.32 -19.52 6.11
C PHE A 357 10.24 -18.11 6.68
N VAL A 358 10.98 -17.81 7.75
CA VAL A 358 10.98 -16.47 8.36
C VAL A 358 11.51 -15.43 7.37
N SER A 359 12.57 -15.75 6.62
CA SER A 359 13.11 -14.85 5.60
C SER A 359 12.09 -14.54 4.50
N ALA A 360 11.23 -15.50 4.15
CA ALA A 360 10.13 -15.27 3.22
C ALA A 360 9.11 -14.25 3.76
N MET A 361 8.79 -14.28 5.06
CA MET A 361 7.89 -13.28 5.68
C MET A 361 8.49 -11.87 5.65
N TYR A 362 9.78 -11.74 5.99
CA TYR A 362 10.49 -10.45 5.87
C TYR A 362 10.53 -9.98 4.41
N SER A 363 10.73 -10.89 3.46
CA SER A 363 10.72 -10.55 2.04
C SER A 363 9.35 -10.04 1.60
N LEU A 364 8.26 -10.72 1.97
CA LEU A 364 6.90 -10.26 1.68
C LEU A 364 6.62 -8.89 2.26
N ARG A 365 7.03 -8.64 3.51
CA ARG A 365 6.91 -7.30 4.11
C ARG A 365 7.57 -6.24 3.25
N ASN A 366 8.82 -6.48 2.84
CA ASN A 366 9.61 -5.53 2.05
C ASN A 366 9.03 -5.25 0.66
N TYR A 367 8.15 -6.12 0.15
CA TYR A 367 7.52 -6.01 -1.16
C TYR A 367 6.01 -5.71 -1.09
N GLY A 368 5.55 -5.10 0.01
CA GLY A 368 4.22 -4.47 0.06
C GLY A 368 3.15 -5.27 0.80
N CYS A 369 3.44 -6.49 1.27
CA CYS A 369 2.51 -7.20 2.14
C CYS A 369 2.37 -6.44 3.47
N SER A 370 1.14 -6.06 3.82
CA SER A 370 0.85 -5.33 5.06
C SER A 370 1.01 -6.25 6.30
N ILE A 371 2.23 -6.42 6.78
CA ILE A 371 2.62 -7.17 7.98
C ILE A 371 3.47 -6.31 8.92
N SER A 372 3.14 -6.31 10.21
CA SER A 372 3.84 -5.51 11.22
C SER A 372 5.15 -6.14 11.72
N ASP A 373 5.97 -5.32 12.39
CA ASP A 373 7.13 -5.81 13.17
C ASP A 373 6.75 -6.84 14.26
N SER A 374 5.59 -6.69 14.90
CA SER A 374 5.11 -7.63 15.93
C SER A 374 4.69 -8.96 15.30
N GLU A 375 3.93 -8.91 14.21
CA GLU A 375 3.52 -10.11 13.46
C GLU A 375 4.73 -10.89 12.94
N LEU A 376 5.78 -10.21 12.44
CA LEU A 376 7.01 -10.88 12.01
C LEU A 376 7.69 -11.67 13.14
N LYS A 377 7.69 -11.14 14.36
CA LYS A 377 8.21 -11.86 15.53
C LYS A 377 7.33 -13.05 15.88
N GLU A 378 6.02 -12.89 15.81
CA GLU A 378 5.07 -13.98 16.04
C GLU A 378 5.23 -15.09 15.00
N TYR A 379 5.37 -14.79 13.70
CA TYR A 379 5.68 -15.79 12.68
C TYR A 379 6.99 -16.53 12.97
N ALA A 380 8.01 -15.84 13.49
CA ALA A 380 9.27 -16.48 13.88
C ALA A 380 9.07 -17.47 15.04
N ILE A 381 8.18 -17.15 16.00
CA ILE A 381 7.80 -18.05 17.09
C ILE A 381 6.98 -19.24 16.57
N LEU A 382 6.07 -19.01 15.61
CA LEU A 382 5.20 -20.03 15.04
C LEU A 382 5.90 -20.94 14.02
N ALA A 383 7.05 -20.54 13.48
CA ALA A 383 7.74 -21.25 12.41
C ALA A 383 7.94 -22.75 12.68
N PRO A 384 8.47 -23.20 13.84
CA PRO A 384 8.65 -24.63 14.11
C PRO A 384 7.32 -25.39 14.08
N LYS A 385 6.24 -24.79 14.61
CA LYS A 385 4.90 -25.40 14.64
C LYS A 385 4.31 -25.52 13.24
N ILE A 386 4.43 -24.48 12.43
CA ILE A 386 3.92 -24.46 11.05
C ILE A 386 4.64 -25.50 10.21
N ILE A 387 5.97 -25.51 10.22
CA ILE A 387 6.81 -26.37 9.37
C ILE A 387 6.65 -27.86 9.70
N THR A 388 6.42 -28.19 10.97
CA THR A 388 6.23 -29.58 11.40
C THR A 388 4.79 -30.07 11.31
N MET A 389 3.86 -29.19 10.91
CA MET A 389 2.45 -29.53 10.78
C MET A 389 2.23 -30.56 9.67
N LYS A 390 1.30 -31.48 9.91
CA LYS A 390 0.81 -32.41 8.88
C LYS A 390 -0.52 -31.88 8.37
N VAL A 391 -0.50 -31.34 7.15
CA VAL A 391 -1.68 -30.80 6.46
C VAL A 391 -2.28 -31.86 5.57
#